data_AF-L9YJ67-F1
#
_entry.id   AF-L9YJ67-F1
#
_cell.length_a   1.000
_cell.length_b   1.000
_cell.length_c   1.000
_cell.angle_alpha   90.00
_cell.angle_beta   90.00
_cell.angle_gamma   90.00
#
_symmetry.space_group_name_H-M   'P 1'
#
loop_
_entity.id
_entity.type
_entity.pdbx_description
1 polymer ?
#
loop_
_entity_poly.entity_id
_entity_poly.type
_entity_poly.pdbx_seq_one_letter_code
_entity_poly.pdbx_strand_id
1 'polypeptide(L)'
;MIEDCPHDHEPMGCEATEYGHYSQCPSSLSPHTIRRGAITHQLREDIPEKIVSDRCDVSSEVLERHYDRRTDREKREQRRDFIEDL
;
A
#
# COMPACT_ATOMS: atom_id res chain seq x y z
N MET A 1 -25.25 -7.68 -16.03
CA MET A 1 -25.08 -6.60 -17.00
C MET A 1 -23.61 -6.26 -17.01
N ILE A 2 -23.00 -6.12 -18.18
CA ILE A 2 -21.68 -5.48 -18.27
C ILE A 2 -21.97 -4.00 -18.07
N GLU A 3 -21.60 -3.47 -16.92
CA GLU A 3 -21.63 -2.02 -16.68
C GLU A 3 -20.67 -1.34 -17.68
N ASP A 4 -20.96 -0.10 -18.06
CA ASP A 4 -20.06 0.68 -18.90
C ASP A 4 -18.67 0.77 -18.25
N CYS A 5 -17.61 0.72 -19.06
CA CYS A 5 -16.26 0.79 -18.54
C CYS A 5 -16.05 2.14 -17.82
N PRO A 6 -15.53 2.17 -16.58
CA PRO A 6 -15.28 3.41 -15.85
C PRO A 6 -14.15 4.27 -16.45
N HIS A 7 -13.48 3.77 -17.49
CA HIS A 7 -12.42 4.46 -18.24
C HIS A 7 -12.83 4.74 -19.68
N ASP A 8 -14.12 4.62 -20.00
CA ASP A 8 -14.69 4.87 -21.33
C ASP A 8 -14.09 3.97 -22.45
N HIS A 9 -13.58 2.78 -22.10
CA HIS A 9 -13.12 1.79 -23.08
C HIS A 9 -14.26 0.88 -23.55
N GLU A 10 -14.29 0.53 -24.84
CA GLU A 10 -15.22 -0.46 -25.39
C GLU A 10 -14.88 -1.87 -24.87
N PRO A 11 -15.77 -2.55 -24.12
CA PRO A 11 -15.43 -3.82 -23.47
C PRO A 11 -15.04 -4.95 -24.44
N MET A 12 -15.64 -4.99 -25.64
CA MET A 12 -15.38 -6.03 -26.64
C MET A 12 -14.00 -5.93 -27.31
N GLY A 13 -13.37 -4.76 -27.29
CA GLY A 13 -12.05 -4.50 -27.90
C GLY A 13 -10.95 -4.18 -26.89
N CYS A 14 -11.24 -4.31 -25.59
CA CYS A 14 -10.32 -3.92 -24.54
C CYS A 14 -9.27 -5.01 -24.30
N GLU A 15 -8.02 -4.72 -24.63
CA GLU A 15 -6.85 -5.60 -24.42
C GLU A 15 -6.78 -6.12 -22.98
N ALA A 16 -7.15 -5.30 -21.99
CA ALA A 16 -7.09 -5.70 -20.58
C ALA A 16 -8.10 -6.79 -20.18
N THR A 17 -9.04 -7.15 -21.07
CA THR A 17 -9.94 -8.30 -20.86
C THR A 17 -9.31 -9.62 -21.34
N GLU A 18 -8.23 -9.54 -22.11
CA GLU A 18 -7.51 -10.69 -22.63
C GLU A 18 -6.63 -11.34 -21.56
N TYR A 19 -6.49 -12.66 -21.63
CA TYR A 19 -5.69 -13.42 -20.68
C TYR A 19 -4.23 -12.95 -20.70
N GLY A 20 -3.72 -12.55 -19.53
CA GLY A 20 -2.34 -12.05 -19.37
C GLY A 20 -2.19 -10.54 -19.49
N HIS A 21 -3.23 -9.82 -19.94
CA HIS A 21 -3.20 -8.38 -20.13
C HIS A 21 -3.99 -7.59 -19.08
N TYR A 22 -4.51 -8.26 -18.05
CA TYR A 22 -5.31 -7.63 -16.98
C TYR A 22 -4.65 -6.41 -16.33
N SER A 23 -3.31 -6.42 -16.22
CA SER A 23 -2.55 -5.31 -15.64
C SER A 23 -2.58 -4.03 -16.48
N GLN A 24 -3.02 -4.10 -17.74
CA GLN A 24 -3.15 -2.93 -18.62
C GLN A 24 -4.40 -2.09 -18.29
N CYS A 25 -5.36 -2.63 -17.53
CA CYS A 25 -6.52 -1.85 -17.11
C CYS A 25 -6.09 -0.74 -16.14
N PRO A 26 -6.52 0.53 -16.30
CA PRO A 26 -6.22 1.58 -15.34
C PRO A 26 -6.79 1.33 -13.94
N SER A 27 -7.84 0.51 -13.83
CA SER A 27 -8.36 0.02 -12.53
C SER A 27 -7.49 -1.06 -11.90
N SER A 28 -6.58 -1.69 -12.65
CA SER A 28 -5.73 -2.75 -12.11
C SER A 28 -4.66 -2.14 -11.21
N LEU A 29 -4.82 -2.36 -9.90
CA LEU A 29 -3.84 -1.93 -8.91
C LEU A 29 -2.86 -3.06 -8.61
N SER A 30 -1.56 -2.73 -8.59
CA SER A 30 -0.53 -3.67 -8.14
C SER A 30 -0.80 -4.10 -6.69
N PRO A 31 -0.68 -5.40 -6.36
CA PRO A 31 -0.74 -5.88 -4.98
C PRO A 31 0.25 -5.17 -4.04
N HIS A 32 1.39 -4.73 -4.58
CA HIS A 32 2.38 -3.97 -3.82
C HIS A 32 1.81 -2.66 -3.26
N THR A 33 0.94 -1.98 -4.00
CA THR A 33 0.31 -0.73 -3.53
C THR A 33 -0.59 -0.97 -2.32
N ILE A 34 -1.36 -2.05 -2.35
CA ILE A 34 -2.24 -2.45 -1.23
C ILE A 34 -1.39 -2.81 -0.01
N ARG A 35 -0.38 -3.68 -0.20
CA ARG A 35 0.54 -4.09 0.87
C ARG A 35 1.24 -2.89 1.52
N ARG A 36 1.71 -1.94 0.70
CA ARG A 36 2.33 -0.70 1.16
C ARG A 36 1.40 0.16 1.99
N GLY A 37 0.16 0.35 1.53
CA GLY A 37 -0.86 1.07 2.28
C GLY A 37 -1.14 0.42 3.64
N ALA A 38 -1.31 -0.90 3.67
CA ALA A 38 -1.56 -1.65 4.90
C ALA A 38 -0.40 -1.56 5.91
N ILE A 39 0.86 -1.72 5.45
CA ILE A 39 2.04 -1.58 6.31
C ILE A 39 2.16 -0.15 6.85
N THR A 40 2.03 0.86 5.98
CA THR A 40 2.08 2.26 6.42
C THR A 40 1.00 2.57 7.46
N HIS A 41 -0.23 2.09 7.26
CA HIS A 41 -1.32 2.31 8.21
C HIS A 41 -0.98 1.72 9.58
N GLN A 42 -0.49 0.49 9.63
CA GLN A 42 -0.10 -0.15 10.90
C GLN A 42 0.97 0.61 11.66
N LEU A 43 1.97 1.13 10.93
CA LEU A 43 3.02 1.94 11.52
C LEU A 43 2.52 3.31 12.00
N ARG A 44 1.46 3.85 11.39
CA ARG A 44 0.77 5.08 11.85
C ARG A 44 -0.08 4.86 13.10
N GLU A 45 -0.59 3.65 13.29
CA GLU A 45 -1.32 3.23 14.50
C GLU A 45 -0.36 2.78 15.62
N ASP A 46 0.90 3.23 15.58
CA ASP A 46 1.94 2.94 16.58
C ASP A 46 2.19 1.45 16.87
N ILE A 47 1.82 0.56 15.94
CA ILE A 47 2.18 -0.85 16.04
C ILE A 47 3.71 -0.96 15.90
N PRO A 48 4.42 -1.62 16.85
CA PRO A 48 5.87 -1.68 16.82
C PRO A 48 6.40 -2.23 15.50
N GLU A 49 7.41 -1.57 14.93
CA GLU A 49 7.97 -1.92 13.63
C GLU A 49 8.38 -3.39 13.55
N LYS A 50 8.97 -3.94 14.62
CA LYS A 50 9.35 -5.36 14.70
C LYS A 50 8.14 -6.29 14.49
N ILE A 51 6.99 -5.97 15.07
CA ILE A 51 5.77 -6.77 14.92
C ILE A 51 5.25 -6.68 13.48
N VAL A 52 5.28 -5.50 12.87
CA VAL A 52 4.87 -5.31 11.47
C VAL A 52 5.82 -6.05 10.52
N SER A 53 7.13 -5.95 10.76
CA SER A 53 8.21 -6.67 10.06
C SER A 53 7.98 -8.18 10.08
N ASP A 54 7.86 -8.77 11.27
CA ASP A 54 7.67 -10.21 11.45
C ASP A 54 6.36 -10.69 10.82
N ARG A 55 5.27 -9.92 10.95
CA ARG A 55 3.97 -10.25 10.38
C ARG A 55 3.97 -10.22 8.85
N CYS A 56 4.74 -9.31 8.26
CA CYS A 56 4.78 -9.11 6.82
C CYS A 56 5.95 -9.85 6.16
N ASP A 57 6.83 -10.52 6.92
CA ASP A 57 8.05 -11.16 6.40
C ASP A 57 8.88 -10.17 5.56
N VAL A 58 9.26 -9.05 6.19
CA VAL A 58 10.05 -7.99 5.55
C VAL A 58 11.00 -7.40 6.57
N SER A 59 12.28 -7.25 6.23
CA SER A 59 13.24 -6.64 7.15
C SER A 59 12.92 -5.16 7.42
N SER A 60 13.30 -4.66 8.58
CA SER A 60 13.21 -3.23 8.94
C SER A 60 13.76 -2.30 7.85
N GLU A 61 14.93 -2.62 7.30
CA GLU A 61 15.57 -1.83 6.24
C GLU A 61 14.72 -1.77 4.95
N VAL A 62 14.13 -2.90 4.55
CA VAL A 62 13.25 -2.96 3.37
C VAL A 62 11.91 -2.27 3.65
N LEU A 63 11.39 -2.45 4.86
CA LEU A 63 10.16 -1.81 5.33
C LEU A 63 10.29 -0.28 5.26
N GLU A 64 11.36 0.28 5.82
CA GLU A 64 11.62 1.73 5.80
C GLU A 64 11.78 2.27 4.38
N ARG A 65 12.53 1.57 3.52
CA ARG A 65 12.84 2.06 2.16
C ARG A 65 11.68 1.96 1.18
N HIS A 66 10.90 0.89 1.24
CA HIS A 66 9.96 0.55 0.17
C HIS A 66 8.49 0.62 0.59
N TYR A 67 8.21 0.48 1.89
CA TYR A 67 6.86 0.34 2.40
C TYR A 67 6.40 1.51 3.28
N ASP A 68 7.26 2.02 4.18
CA ASP A 68 6.90 3.11 5.08
C ASP A 68 6.72 4.43 4.32
N ARG A 69 5.50 4.96 4.34
CA ARG A 69 5.17 6.26 3.74
C ARG A 69 4.95 7.37 4.76
N ARG A 70 5.33 7.16 6.03
CA ARG A 70 5.40 8.25 7.02
C ARG A 70 6.55 9.19 6.67
N THR A 71 6.27 10.47 6.76
CA THR A 71 7.25 11.55 6.68
C THR A 71 8.11 11.61 7.93
N ASP A 72 9.28 12.24 7.85
CA ASP A 72 10.14 12.47 9.02
C ASP A 72 9.43 13.25 10.13
N ARG A 73 8.48 14.11 9.77
CA ARG A 73 7.63 14.84 10.72
C ARG A 73 6.66 13.91 11.43
N GLU A 74 5.91 13.07 10.71
CA GLU A 74 5.02 12.05 11.31
C GLU A 74 5.81 11.14 12.25
N LYS A 75 6.97 10.62 11.82
CA LYS A 75 7.85 9.78 12.66
C LYS A 75 8.35 10.54 13.89
N ARG A 76 8.59 11.85 13.80
CA ARG A 76 8.99 12.68 14.95
C ARG A 76 7.81 12.87 15.91
N GLU A 77 6.63 13.16 15.38
CA GLU A 77 5.41 13.36 16.17
C GLU A 77 5.09 12.10 16.98
N GLN A 78 5.04 10.93 16.36
CA GLN A 78 4.82 9.66 17.07
C GLN A 78 5.84 9.41 18.20
N ARG A 79 7.13 9.71 17.96
CA ARG A 79 8.16 9.59 19.01
C ARG A 79 7.95 10.59 20.14
N ARG A 80 7.53 11.82 19.85
CA ARG A 80 7.24 12.84 20.86
C ARG A 80 6.06 12.39 21.70
N ASP A 81 4.97 11.99 21.07
CA ASP A 81 3.74 11.60 21.75
C ASP A 81 4.00 10.39 22.68
N PHE A 82 4.76 9.38 22.22
CA PHE A 82 5.20 8.26 23.05
C PHE A 82 6.06 8.67 24.27
N ILE A 83 6.93 9.68 24.12
CA ILE A 83 7.79 10.17 25.22
C ILE A 83 7.00 11.02 26.20
N GLU A 84 6.03 11.81 25.72
CA GLU A 84 5.17 12.64 26.56
C GLU A 84 4.19 11.80 27.40
N ASP A 85 3.82 10.61 26.91
CA ASP A 85 2.98 9.64 27.61
C ASP A 85 3.74 8.74 28.61
N LEU A 86 5.07 8.90 28.76
CA LEU A 86 5.92 8.11 29.67
C LEU A 86 5.90 8.66 31.12
#